data_AF-A0A7C5PE04-F1
#
_entry.id   AF-A0A7C5PE04-F1
#
_cell.length_a   1.000
_cell.length_b   1.000
_cell.length_c   1.000
_cell.angle_alpha   90.00
_cell.angle_beta   90.00
_cell.angle_gamma   90.00
#
_symmetry.space_group_name_H-M   'P 1'
#
loop_
_entity.id
_entity.type
_entity.pdbx_description
1 polymer ?
#
loop_
_entity_poly.entity_id
_entity_poly.type
_entity_poly.pdbx_seq_one_letter_code
_entity_poly.pdbx_strand_id
1 'polypeptide(L)'
;MSESSEPSIKVGDILYAVIIPCIVAFLIIAFPHYLAPMLDPTLAAILVYGLGEAILTIAVPLLFGLLWNQWAGGASGFLLGSIYALYVNDTFAAMQMFGPSGMAGDISNLGYVVCAMLTGYIAGALNKGSLSFKRMVVSALVGGIIGGFFLLYTQLISPFGMVTDLGYSIFITILPRIIYGIVIPIIAKVFSWYGLILRRLS
;
A
#
# COMPACT_ATOMS: atom_id res chain seq x y z
N MET A 1 -8.24 -19.40 -38.81
CA MET A 1 -8.18 -18.36 -37.78
C MET A 1 -9.60 -18.18 -37.29
N SER A 2 -9.98 -18.81 -36.17
CA SER A 2 -11.27 -18.53 -35.54
C SER A 2 -11.11 -17.24 -34.74
N GLU A 3 -11.88 -16.21 -35.08
CA GLU A 3 -12.03 -15.03 -34.23
C GLU A 3 -12.52 -15.50 -32.86
N SER A 4 -11.67 -15.34 -31.83
CA SER A 4 -12.11 -15.49 -30.45
C SER A 4 -13.03 -14.32 -30.14
N SER A 5 -14.34 -14.57 -30.09
CA SER A 5 -15.32 -13.57 -29.68
C SER A 5 -14.92 -12.97 -28.33
N GLU A 6 -14.73 -11.65 -28.29
CA GLU A 6 -14.39 -10.97 -27.05
C GLU A 6 -15.49 -11.22 -26.00
N PRO A 7 -15.12 -11.51 -24.74
CA PRO A 7 -16.10 -11.76 -23.69
C PRO A 7 -16.92 -10.48 -23.42
N SER A 8 -18.24 -10.58 -23.58
CA SER A 8 -19.17 -9.47 -23.29
C SER A 8 -19.22 -9.18 -21.79
N ILE A 9 -19.15 -7.90 -21.40
CA ILE A 9 -19.30 -7.44 -20.02
C ILE A 9 -20.66 -7.88 -19.47
N LYS A 10 -20.65 -8.63 -18.36
CA LYS A 10 -21.86 -9.06 -17.66
C LYS A 10 -22.25 -8.04 -16.60
N VAL A 11 -23.54 -7.98 -16.25
CA VAL A 11 -24.02 -7.17 -15.11
C VAL A 11 -23.31 -7.55 -13.81
N GLY A 12 -22.99 -8.83 -13.64
CA GLY A 12 -22.15 -9.31 -12.54
C GLY A 12 -20.79 -8.61 -12.50
N ASP A 13 -20.12 -8.43 -13.64
CA ASP A 13 -18.80 -7.79 -13.71
C ASP A 13 -18.87 -6.33 -13.24
N ILE A 14 -19.96 -5.63 -13.55
CA ILE A 14 -20.20 -4.25 -13.07
C ILE A 14 -20.44 -4.23 -11.55
N LEU A 15 -21.24 -5.17 -11.02
CA LEU A 15 -21.50 -5.27 -9.58
C LEU A 15 -20.19 -5.53 -8.81
N TYR A 16 -19.36 -6.47 -9.27
CA TYR A 16 -18.06 -6.76 -8.67
C TYR A 16 -17.07 -5.61 -8.81
N ALA A 17 -17.08 -4.90 -9.94
CA ALA A 17 -16.17 -3.78 -10.21
C ALA A 17 -16.56 -2.48 -9.48
N VAL A 18 -17.82 -2.30 -9.09
CA VAL A 18 -18.31 -1.06 -8.48
C VAL A 18 -18.72 -1.25 -7.02
N ILE A 19 -19.61 -2.20 -6.73
CA ILE A 19 -20.18 -2.34 -5.39
C ILE A 19 -19.12 -2.76 -4.38
N ILE A 20 -18.29 -3.75 -4.71
CA ILE A 20 -17.25 -4.22 -3.77
C ILE A 20 -16.25 -3.10 -3.46
N PRO A 21 -15.67 -2.39 -4.45
CA PRO A 21 -14.81 -1.24 -4.16
C PRO A 21 -15.51 -0.14 -3.37
N CYS A 22 -16.79 0.14 -3.61
CA CYS A 22 -17.55 1.10 -2.81
C CYS A 22 -17.69 0.65 -1.35
N ILE A 23 -18.00 -0.63 -1.09
CA ILE A 23 -18.06 -1.17 0.28
C ILE A 23 -16.70 -1.04 0.96
N VAL A 24 -15.62 -1.42 0.26
CA VAL A 24 -14.25 -1.30 0.79
C VAL A 24 -13.89 0.15 1.07
N ALA A 25 -14.23 1.09 0.17
CA ALA A 25 -14.03 2.51 0.38
C ALA A 25 -14.79 3.03 1.60
N PHE A 26 -16.05 2.61 1.78
CA PHE A 26 -16.81 2.94 2.98
C PHE A 26 -16.16 2.37 4.25
N LEU A 27 -15.63 1.15 4.21
CA LEU A 27 -14.92 0.57 5.35
C LEU A 27 -13.63 1.34 5.65
N ILE A 28 -12.85 1.73 4.63
CA ILE A 28 -11.62 2.53 4.81
C ILE A 28 -11.91 3.88 5.46
N ILE A 29 -13.08 4.50 5.19
CA ILE A 29 -13.46 5.80 5.77
C ILE A 29 -14.12 5.63 7.14
N ALA A 30 -15.11 4.75 7.23
CA ALA A 30 -15.93 4.58 8.43
C ALA A 30 -15.12 3.95 9.57
N PHE A 31 -14.23 2.99 9.26
CA PHE A 31 -13.49 2.29 10.30
C PHE A 31 -12.59 3.24 11.09
N PRO A 32 -11.72 4.08 10.49
CA PRO A 32 -10.95 5.06 11.25
C PRO A 32 -11.81 6.12 11.94
N HIS A 33 -12.85 6.61 11.25
CA HIS A 33 -13.69 7.68 11.78
C HIS A 33 -14.46 7.26 13.05
N TYR A 34 -15.03 6.06 13.06
CA TYR A 34 -15.84 5.60 14.20
C TYR A 34 -15.04 4.79 15.22
N LEU A 35 -14.02 4.04 14.81
CA LEU A 35 -13.26 3.19 15.73
C LEU A 35 -12.16 3.96 16.46
N ALA A 36 -11.44 4.87 15.81
CA ALA A 36 -10.33 5.57 16.45
C ALA A 36 -10.75 6.35 17.72
N PRO A 37 -11.89 7.07 17.76
CA PRO A 37 -12.33 7.76 18.97
C PRO A 37 -12.73 6.82 20.13
N MET A 38 -12.99 5.54 19.84
CA MET A 38 -13.37 4.54 20.84
C MET A 38 -12.17 3.83 21.48
N LEU A 39 -10.96 4.05 20.96
CA LEU A 39 -9.74 3.41 21.41
C LEU A 39 -8.85 4.40 22.16
N ASP A 40 -7.98 3.87 23.03
CA ASP A 40 -6.87 4.65 23.57
C ASP A 40 -6.02 5.23 22.42
N PRO A 41 -5.50 6.47 22.52
CA PRO A 41 -4.72 7.10 21.45
C PRO A 41 -3.55 6.25 20.93
N THR A 42 -2.88 5.49 21.79
CA THR A 42 -1.79 4.59 21.41
C THR A 42 -2.32 3.42 20.59
N LEU A 43 -3.45 2.86 21.02
CA LEU A 43 -4.08 1.72 20.36
C LEU A 43 -4.69 2.12 19.01
N ALA A 44 -5.28 3.31 18.92
CA ALA A 44 -5.74 3.92 17.67
C ALA A 44 -4.57 4.14 16.69
N ALA A 45 -3.45 4.69 17.18
CA ALA A 45 -2.24 4.88 16.37
C ALA A 45 -1.75 3.59 15.72
N ILE A 46 -1.78 2.48 16.44
CA ILE A 46 -1.29 1.20 15.93
C ILE A 46 -2.34 0.49 15.06
N LEU A 47 -3.55 0.26 15.61
CA LEU A 47 -4.55 -0.63 15.01
C LEU A 47 -5.39 0.04 13.91
N VAL A 48 -5.41 1.37 13.88
CA VAL A 48 -6.20 2.11 12.90
C VAL A 48 -5.27 2.79 11.91
N TYR A 49 -4.48 3.75 12.39
CA TYR A 49 -3.69 4.61 11.50
C TYR A 49 -2.47 3.86 10.92
N GLY A 50 -1.69 3.19 11.76
CA GLY A 50 -0.54 2.40 11.33
C GLY A 50 -0.94 1.18 10.48
N LEU A 51 -2.05 0.52 10.83
CA LEU A 51 -2.62 -0.56 10.01
C LEU A 51 -3.07 -0.04 8.63
N GLY A 52 -3.76 1.11 8.60
CA GLY A 52 -4.22 1.74 7.36
C GLY A 52 -3.06 2.10 6.43
N GLU A 53 -2.02 2.76 6.96
CA GLU A 53 -0.79 3.03 6.21
C GLU A 53 -0.21 1.75 5.62
N ALA A 54 -0.03 0.74 6.48
CA ALA A 54 0.65 -0.48 6.09
C ALA A 54 -0.13 -1.25 5.02
N ILE A 55 -1.46 -1.27 5.10
CA ILE A 55 -2.30 -1.91 4.08
C ILE A 55 -2.14 -1.22 2.73
N LEU A 56 -2.30 0.10 2.72
CA LEU A 56 -2.38 0.89 1.49
C LEU A 56 -1.02 1.08 0.83
N THR A 57 0.03 1.28 1.62
CA THR A 57 1.37 1.62 1.09
C THR A 57 2.32 0.43 1.00
N ILE A 58 2.01 -0.70 1.67
CA ILE A 58 2.91 -1.86 1.73
C ILE A 58 2.20 -3.14 1.32
N ALA A 59 1.15 -3.54 2.03
CA ALA A 59 0.55 -4.86 1.94
C ALA A 59 -0.02 -5.16 0.56
N VAL A 60 -0.90 -4.28 0.08
CA VAL A 60 -1.58 -4.48 -1.20
C VAL A 60 -0.59 -4.33 -2.37
N PRO A 61 0.29 -3.31 -2.43
CA PRO A 61 1.32 -3.23 -3.47
C PRO A 61 2.23 -4.46 -3.52
N LEU A 62 2.67 -4.96 -2.37
CA LEU A 62 3.45 -6.20 -2.29
C LEU A 62 2.65 -7.40 -2.81
N LEU A 63 1.39 -7.54 -2.39
CA LEU A 63 0.54 -8.67 -2.80
C LEU A 63 0.39 -8.72 -4.32
N PHE A 64 0.07 -7.58 -4.95
CA PHE A 64 -0.04 -7.49 -6.41
C PHE A 64 1.29 -7.65 -7.12
N GLY A 65 2.38 -7.11 -6.57
CA GLY A 65 3.73 -7.30 -7.10
C GLY A 65 4.13 -8.77 -7.13
N LEU A 66 3.93 -9.48 -6.00
CA LEU A 66 4.33 -10.88 -5.85
C LEU A 66 3.47 -11.83 -6.69
N LEU A 67 2.15 -11.64 -6.71
CA LEU A 67 1.20 -12.54 -7.36
C LEU A 67 1.06 -12.31 -8.86
N TRP A 68 1.10 -11.05 -9.31
CA TRP A 68 0.88 -10.71 -10.72
C TRP A 68 2.17 -10.32 -11.43
N ASN A 69 2.70 -9.12 -11.20
CA ASN A 69 3.94 -8.61 -11.82
C ASN A 69 4.29 -7.20 -11.28
N GLN A 70 5.43 -6.67 -11.71
CA GLN A 70 5.90 -5.34 -11.33
C GLN A 70 4.94 -4.20 -11.68
N TRP A 71 4.19 -4.30 -12.78
CA TRP A 71 3.25 -3.26 -13.18
C TRP A 71 1.98 -3.29 -12.33
N ALA A 72 1.47 -4.47 -12.01
CA ALA A 72 0.34 -4.61 -11.07
C ALA A 72 0.71 -4.11 -9.67
N GLY A 73 1.91 -4.46 -9.18
CA GLY A 73 2.43 -3.94 -7.91
C GLY A 73 2.63 -2.42 -7.94
N GLY A 74 3.22 -1.87 -8.99
CA GLY A 74 3.44 -0.43 -9.13
C GLY A 74 2.13 0.36 -9.27
N ALA A 75 1.17 -0.12 -10.07
CA ALA A 75 -0.12 0.53 -10.27
C ALA A 75 -1.00 0.50 -9.01
N SER A 76 -1.05 -0.62 -8.30
CA SER A 76 -1.73 -0.69 -7.01
C SER A 76 -1.06 0.22 -5.97
N GLY A 77 0.27 0.28 -5.96
CA GLY A 77 1.05 1.24 -5.17
C GLY A 77 0.70 2.70 -5.48
N PHE A 78 0.61 3.06 -6.76
CA PHE A 78 0.23 4.40 -7.17
C PHE A 78 -1.18 4.77 -6.67
N LEU A 79 -2.17 3.91 -6.91
CA LEU A 79 -3.56 4.17 -6.53
C LEU A 79 -3.72 4.27 -5.01
N LEU A 80 -3.23 3.28 -4.28
CA LEU A 80 -3.43 3.21 -2.82
C LEU A 80 -2.52 4.18 -2.07
N GLY A 81 -1.29 4.40 -2.55
CA GLY A 81 -0.41 5.43 -2.04
C GLY A 81 -1.01 6.83 -2.24
N SER A 82 -1.66 7.09 -3.38
CA SER A 82 -2.37 8.36 -3.61
C SER A 82 -3.55 8.54 -2.68
N ILE A 83 -4.35 7.49 -2.45
CA ILE A 83 -5.46 7.53 -1.49
C ILE A 83 -4.93 7.81 -0.08
N TYR A 84 -3.85 7.15 0.33
CA TYR A 84 -3.24 7.39 1.65
C TYR A 84 -2.65 8.80 1.77
N ALA A 85 -1.97 9.30 0.74
CA ALA A 85 -1.46 10.67 0.71
C ALA A 85 -2.60 11.71 0.87
N LEU A 86 -3.72 11.51 0.19
CA LEU A 86 -4.91 12.37 0.35
C LEU A 86 -5.47 12.29 1.77
N TYR A 87 -5.58 11.08 2.32
CA TYR A 87 -6.03 10.86 3.70
C TYR A 87 -5.13 11.57 4.73
N VAL A 88 -3.81 11.46 4.58
CA VAL A 88 -2.84 12.13 5.47
C VAL A 88 -3.00 13.64 5.38
N ASN A 89 -3.03 14.19 4.16
CA ASN A 89 -3.23 15.61 3.95
C ASN A 89 -4.55 16.13 4.58
N ASP A 90 -5.66 15.41 4.40
CA ASP A 90 -6.95 15.74 5.00
C ASP A 90 -6.89 15.70 6.53
N THR A 91 -6.24 14.68 7.09
CA THR A 91 -6.07 14.53 8.55
C THR A 91 -5.32 15.72 9.15
N PHE A 92 -4.18 16.09 8.55
CA PHE A 92 -3.40 17.23 9.04
C PHE A 92 -4.11 18.58 8.86
N ALA A 93 -4.87 18.73 7.77
CA ALA A 93 -5.70 19.91 7.55
C ALA A 93 -6.83 20.02 8.59
N ALA A 94 -7.52 18.92 8.88
CA ALA A 94 -8.57 18.86 9.90
C ALA A 94 -8.04 19.15 11.31
N MET A 95 -6.81 18.74 11.62
CA MET A 95 -6.12 19.04 12.87
C MET A 95 -5.59 20.49 12.95
N GLN A 96 -5.80 21.31 11.91
CA GLN A 96 -5.26 22.68 11.80
C GLN A 96 -3.75 22.75 12.02
N MET A 97 -3.03 21.66 11.73
CA MET A 97 -1.58 21.60 11.87
C MET A 97 -0.86 22.41 10.79
N PHE A 98 -1.54 22.64 9.67
CA PHE A 98 -1.05 23.46 8.56
C PHE A 98 -2.06 24.56 8.21
N GLY A 99 -1.60 25.57 7.48
CA GLY A 99 -2.43 26.66 7.00
C GLY A 99 -3.52 26.22 6.00
N PRO A 100 -4.25 27.17 5.40
CA PRO A 100 -5.37 26.89 4.48
C PRO A 100 -5.00 26.02 3.27
N SER A 101 -3.71 25.92 2.95
CA SER A 101 -3.16 25.10 1.87
C SER A 101 -2.86 23.64 2.26
N GLY A 102 -3.11 23.23 3.50
CA GLY A 102 -2.78 21.88 4.00
C GLY A 102 -1.30 21.55 3.82
N MET A 103 -1.00 20.32 3.37
CA MET A 103 0.35 19.86 3.02
C MET A 103 0.76 20.23 1.58
N ALA A 104 0.11 21.19 0.92
CA ALA A 104 0.52 21.61 -0.42
C ALA A 104 1.97 22.14 -0.39
N GLY A 105 2.82 21.56 -1.25
CA GLY A 105 4.26 21.86 -1.27
C GLY A 105 5.09 20.96 -0.36
N ASP A 106 4.50 20.05 0.41
CA ASP A 106 5.24 19.02 1.14
C ASP A 106 5.59 17.83 0.25
N ILE A 107 6.89 17.57 0.11
CA ILE A 107 7.41 16.41 -0.62
C ILE A 107 7.13 15.07 0.08
N SER A 108 6.90 15.06 1.40
CA SER A 108 6.54 13.85 2.15
C SER A 108 5.22 13.25 1.69
N ASN A 109 4.30 14.08 1.21
CA ASN A 109 3.01 13.62 0.71
C ASN A 109 3.17 12.81 -0.59
N LEU A 110 4.08 13.26 -1.47
CA LEU A 110 4.50 12.50 -2.65
C LEU A 110 5.30 11.24 -2.25
N GLY A 111 6.01 11.31 -1.13
CA GLY A 111 6.70 10.19 -0.49
C GLY A 111 5.84 8.96 -0.33
N TYR A 112 4.61 9.11 0.18
CA TYR A 112 3.66 8.00 0.35
C TYR A 112 3.26 7.32 -0.96
N VAL A 113 3.09 8.12 -2.03
CA VAL A 113 2.74 7.60 -3.36
C VAL A 113 3.91 6.81 -3.94
N VAL A 114 5.08 7.44 -3.99
CA VAL A 114 6.24 6.86 -4.66
C VAL A 114 6.79 5.67 -3.87
N CYS A 115 6.77 5.70 -2.53
CA CYS A 115 7.19 4.56 -1.73
C CYS A 115 6.32 3.32 -2.02
N ALA A 116 5.00 3.50 -2.09
CA ALA A 116 4.06 2.41 -2.36
C ALA A 116 4.27 1.82 -3.76
N MET A 117 4.45 2.68 -4.76
CA MET A 117 4.79 2.28 -6.13
C MET A 117 6.08 1.46 -6.17
N LEU A 118 7.16 1.97 -5.57
CA LEU A 118 8.46 1.29 -5.54
C LEU A 118 8.37 -0.05 -4.83
N THR A 119 7.67 -0.11 -3.70
CA THR A 119 7.49 -1.35 -2.94
C THR A 119 6.84 -2.44 -3.78
N GLY A 120 5.72 -2.16 -4.45
CA GLY A 120 5.06 -3.14 -5.31
C GLY A 120 5.85 -3.47 -6.58
N TYR A 121 6.41 -2.46 -7.25
CA TYR A 121 7.16 -2.65 -8.49
C TYR A 121 8.42 -3.50 -8.29
N ILE A 122 9.24 -3.18 -7.28
CA ILE A 122 10.48 -3.90 -6.97
C ILE A 122 10.16 -5.35 -6.57
N ALA A 123 9.15 -5.55 -5.73
CA ALA A 123 8.73 -6.89 -5.33
C ALA A 123 8.35 -7.74 -6.55
N GLY A 124 7.57 -7.20 -7.49
CA GLY A 124 7.22 -7.93 -8.71
C GLY A 124 8.38 -8.15 -9.66
N ALA A 125 9.26 -7.15 -9.82
CA ALA A 125 10.42 -7.22 -10.71
C ALA A 125 11.44 -8.27 -10.24
N LEU A 126 11.64 -8.39 -8.92
CA LEU A 126 12.52 -9.39 -8.32
C LEU A 126 11.86 -10.77 -8.27
N ASN A 127 10.56 -10.85 -7.99
CA ASN A 127 9.86 -12.14 -7.90
C ASN A 127 9.73 -12.82 -9.27
N LYS A 128 9.55 -12.06 -10.36
CA LYS A 128 9.34 -12.55 -11.74
C LYS A 128 8.33 -13.70 -11.83
N GLY A 129 7.23 -13.60 -11.08
CA GLY A 129 6.17 -14.63 -11.05
C GLY A 129 6.55 -15.95 -10.37
N SER A 130 7.66 -16.01 -9.63
CA SER A 130 8.05 -17.22 -8.90
C SER A 130 7.14 -17.50 -7.71
N LEU A 131 6.80 -18.78 -7.52
CA LEU A 131 6.01 -19.25 -6.36
C LEU A 131 6.88 -19.85 -5.26
N SER A 132 8.21 -19.71 -5.36
CA SER A 132 9.12 -20.09 -4.29
C SER A 132 8.97 -19.11 -3.14
N PHE A 133 8.54 -19.61 -1.98
CA PHE A 133 8.33 -18.78 -0.79
C PHE A 133 9.59 -17.98 -0.43
N LYS A 134 10.78 -18.59 -0.52
CA LYS A 134 12.06 -17.91 -0.29
C LYS A 134 12.23 -16.68 -1.19
N ARG A 135 11.90 -16.80 -2.47
CA ARG A 135 12.03 -15.69 -3.43
C ARG A 135 11.00 -14.61 -3.18
N MET A 136 9.78 -14.99 -2.82
CA MET A 136 8.73 -14.05 -2.45
C MET A 136 9.12 -13.21 -1.23
N VAL A 137 9.65 -13.85 -0.18
CA VAL A 137 10.14 -13.18 1.03
C VAL A 137 11.26 -12.20 0.71
N VAL A 138 12.29 -12.64 -0.03
CA VAL A 138 13.41 -11.75 -0.40
C VAL A 138 12.93 -10.57 -1.24
N SER A 139 12.07 -10.83 -2.24
CA SER A 139 11.56 -9.77 -3.12
C SER A 139 10.71 -8.76 -2.35
N ALA A 140 9.88 -9.25 -1.42
CA ALA A 140 9.03 -8.41 -0.58
C ALA A 140 9.83 -7.58 0.43
N LEU A 141 10.83 -8.17 1.09
CA LEU A 141 11.72 -7.45 1.99
C LEU A 141 12.50 -6.35 1.27
N VAL A 142 13.08 -6.66 0.10
CA VAL A 142 13.83 -5.66 -0.68
C VAL A 142 12.91 -4.52 -1.15
N GLY A 143 11.72 -4.84 -1.67
CA GLY A 143 10.74 -3.83 -2.07
C GLY A 143 10.24 -2.97 -0.90
N GLY A 144 9.93 -3.60 0.24
CA GLY A 144 9.50 -2.92 1.45
C GLY A 144 10.60 -2.00 2.00
N ILE A 145 11.84 -2.48 2.11
CA ILE A 145 12.96 -1.69 2.65
C ILE A 145 13.29 -0.50 1.75
N ILE A 146 13.39 -0.70 0.43
CA ILE A 146 13.70 0.40 -0.51
C ILE A 146 12.58 1.45 -0.49
N GLY A 147 11.31 1.01 -0.52
CA GLY A 147 10.19 1.95 -0.39
C GLY A 147 10.22 2.70 0.96
N GLY A 148 10.56 2.02 2.04
CA GLY A 148 10.69 2.63 3.37
C GLY A 148 11.78 3.68 3.46
N PHE A 149 12.96 3.41 2.93
CA PHE A 149 14.03 4.41 2.86
C PHE A 149 13.65 5.60 1.99
N PHE A 150 12.91 5.37 0.89
CA PHE A 150 12.41 6.46 0.07
C PHE A 150 11.42 7.34 0.84
N LEU A 151 10.45 6.74 1.55
CA LEU A 151 9.52 7.50 2.40
C LEU A 151 10.27 8.29 3.46
N LEU A 152 11.15 7.63 4.21
CA LEU A 152 11.95 8.29 5.25
C LEU A 152 12.75 9.47 4.68
N TYR A 153 13.38 9.29 3.52
CA TYR A 153 14.10 10.37 2.85
C TYR A 153 13.19 11.57 2.59
N THR A 154 12.00 11.36 2.01
CA THR A 154 11.06 12.45 1.74
C THR A 154 10.53 13.11 3.02
N GLN A 155 10.35 12.36 4.11
CA GLN A 155 9.96 12.91 5.41
C GLN A 155 11.09 13.75 6.04
N LEU A 156 12.36 13.36 5.84
CA LEU A 156 13.53 14.09 6.36
C LEU A 156 13.72 15.46 5.69
N ILE A 157 13.41 15.56 4.39
CA ILE A 157 13.53 16.81 3.63
C ILE A 157 12.21 17.61 3.60
N SER A 158 11.19 17.17 4.36
CA SER A 158 9.92 17.87 4.46
C SER A 158 10.13 19.26 5.10
N PRO A 159 9.60 20.33 4.49
CA PRO A 159 9.66 21.67 5.08
C PRO A 159 8.79 21.81 6.33
N PHE A 160 7.90 20.85 6.59
CA PHE A 160 6.98 20.84 7.73
C PHE A 160 7.51 20.03 8.93
N GLY A 161 8.72 19.48 8.83
CA GLY A 161 9.36 18.80 9.96
C GLY A 161 8.70 17.48 10.33
N MET A 162 8.31 16.68 9.33
CA MET A 162 7.68 15.35 9.53
C MET A 162 8.54 14.37 10.34
N VAL A 163 9.86 14.61 10.43
CA VAL A 163 10.78 13.87 11.29
C VAL A 163 11.29 14.79 12.39
N THR A 164 10.89 14.51 13.63
CA THR A 164 11.38 15.19 14.84
C THR A 164 12.44 14.38 15.58
N ASP A 165 12.38 13.04 15.50
CA ASP A 165 13.36 12.10 16.01
C ASP A 165 13.72 11.08 14.92
N LEU A 166 15.00 11.08 14.50
CA LEU A 166 15.48 10.21 13.42
C LEU A 166 15.43 8.72 13.78
N GLY A 167 15.81 8.36 15.01
CA GLY A 167 15.86 6.96 15.44
C GLY A 167 14.46 6.35 15.53
N TYR A 168 13.53 7.10 16.11
CA TYR A 168 12.11 6.75 16.16
C TYR A 168 11.50 6.68 14.75
N SER A 169 11.79 7.66 13.88
CA SER A 169 11.26 7.69 12.51
C SER A 169 11.75 6.52 11.65
N ILE A 170 13.02 6.14 11.79
CA ILE A 170 13.57 4.92 11.16
C ILE A 170 12.79 3.70 11.65
N PHE A 171 12.57 3.59 12.96
CA PHE A 171 11.88 2.45 13.56
C PHE A 171 10.45 2.32 13.04
N ILE A 172 9.64 3.39 13.13
CA ILE A 172 8.22 3.35 12.72
C ILE A 172 8.05 3.22 11.20
N THR A 173 9.00 3.70 10.39
CA THR A 173 8.91 3.59 8.94
C THR A 173 9.40 2.22 8.45
N ILE A 174 10.55 1.75 8.93
CA ILE A 174 11.16 0.52 8.40
C ILE A 174 10.59 -0.75 9.03
N LEU A 175 10.26 -0.75 10.33
CA LEU A 175 9.80 -1.96 11.00
C LEU A 175 8.52 -2.55 10.38
N PRO A 176 7.44 -1.77 10.11
CA PRO A 176 6.26 -2.30 9.45
C PRO A 176 6.61 -2.91 8.08
N ARG A 177 7.50 -2.29 7.32
CA ARG A 177 7.89 -2.76 5.98
C ARG A 177 8.63 -4.09 6.03
N ILE A 178 9.41 -4.34 7.09
CA ILE A 178 10.01 -5.65 7.38
C ILE A 178 8.92 -6.66 7.76
N ILE A 179 8.03 -6.32 8.69
CA ILE A 179 6.96 -7.20 9.17
C ILE A 179 6.07 -7.64 7.99
N TYR A 180 5.55 -6.68 7.22
CA TYR A 180 4.71 -6.95 6.05
C TYR A 180 5.51 -7.60 4.91
N GLY A 181 6.81 -7.33 4.81
CA GLY A 181 7.72 -8.06 3.92
C GLY A 181 7.83 -9.56 4.23
N ILE A 182 7.40 -10.00 5.43
CA ILE A 182 7.32 -11.42 5.81
C ILE A 182 5.86 -11.92 5.73
N VAL A 183 4.91 -11.16 6.28
CA VAL A 183 3.49 -11.55 6.35
C VAL A 183 2.87 -11.69 4.96
N ILE A 184 3.16 -10.76 4.04
CA ILE A 184 2.51 -10.74 2.72
C ILE A 184 2.94 -11.91 1.82
N PRO A 185 4.22 -12.32 1.77
CA PRO A 185 4.61 -13.57 1.13
C PRO A 185 3.84 -14.80 1.62
N ILE A 186 3.48 -14.86 2.91
CA ILE A 186 2.67 -15.98 3.46
C ILE A 186 1.27 -15.94 2.84
N ILE A 187 0.61 -14.78 2.88
CA ILE A 187 -0.73 -14.58 2.31
C ILE A 187 -0.71 -14.86 0.80
N ALA A 188 0.25 -14.30 0.08
CA ALA A 188 0.44 -14.53 -1.35
C ALA A 188 0.68 -16.02 -1.64
N LYS A 189 1.43 -16.73 -0.79
CA LYS A 189 1.64 -18.17 -0.97
C LYS A 189 0.33 -18.95 -0.79
N VAL A 190 -0.49 -18.60 0.18
CA VAL A 190 -1.83 -19.20 0.35
C VAL A 190 -2.71 -18.91 -0.86
N PHE A 191 -2.74 -17.67 -1.35
CA PHE A 191 -3.52 -17.28 -2.53
C PHE A 191 -3.09 -18.04 -3.79
N SER A 192 -1.80 -18.36 -3.89
CA SER A 192 -1.27 -19.18 -4.98
C SER A 192 -1.86 -20.59 -5.03
N TRP A 193 -2.26 -21.15 -3.88
CA TRP A 193 -2.87 -22.49 -3.80
C TRP A 193 -4.29 -22.53 -4.38
N TYR A 194 -5.00 -21.40 -4.34
CA TYR A 194 -6.37 -21.28 -4.86
C TYR A 194 -6.43 -20.82 -6.32
N GLY A 195 -5.30 -20.76 -7.02
CA GLY A 195 -5.27 -20.43 -8.44
C GLY A 195 -5.52 -18.95 -8.77
N LEU A 196 -5.39 -18.04 -7.80
CA LEU A 196 -5.55 -16.59 -7.98
C LEU A 196 -4.39 -15.92 -8.76
N ILE A 197 -3.60 -16.68 -9.52
CA ILE A 197 -2.44 -16.20 -10.28
C ILE A 197 -2.74 -16.25 -11.77
N LEU A 198 -2.51 -15.13 -12.46
CA LEU A 198 -2.42 -15.12 -13.92
C LEU A 198 -1.18 -15.94 -14.33
N ARG A 199 -1.40 -17.20 -14.76
CA ARG A 199 -0.32 -18.00 -15.38
C ARG A 199 0.18 -17.23 -16.59
N ARG A 200 1.47 -16.84 -16.59
CA ARG A 200 2.15 -16.59 -17.86
C ARG A 200 2.18 -17.93 -18.59
N LEU A 201 1.38 -18.04 -19.64
CA LEU A 201 1.63 -18.99 -20.73
C LEU A 201 2.98 -18.56 -21.33
N SER A 202 4.06 -19.21 -20.89
CA SER A 202 5.35 -19.17 -21.58
C SER A 202 5.48 -20.45 -22.39
#